data_AF-A0A971EQD0-F1
#
_entry.id   AF-A0A971EQD0-F1
#
_cell.length_a   1.000
_cell.length_b   1.000
_cell.length_c   1.000
_cell.angle_alpha   90.00
_cell.angle_beta   90.00
_cell.angle_gamma   90.00
#
_symmetry.space_group_name_H-M   'P 1'
#
loop_
_entity.id
_entity.type
_entity.pdbx_description
1 polymer ?
#
loop_
_entity_poly.entity_id
_entity_poly.type
_entity_poly.pdbx_seq_one_letter_code
_entity_poly.pdbx_strand_id
1 'polypeptide(L)' 'METILSDIARNRLEKDFNEVLRKYGLVVSDLRFNDENGFSVVVEMVSDEGVLMFWAS' A
#
# COMPACT_ATOMS: atom_id res chain seq x y z
N MET A 1 11.44 -20.10 -3.14
CA MET A 1 10.79 -20.74 -1.99
C MET A 1 10.54 -19.64 -0.98
N GLU A 2 9.34 -19.09 -0.94
CA GLU A 2 8.95 -18.19 0.15
C GLU A 2 8.92 -19.00 1.45
N THR A 3 9.38 -18.40 2.54
CA THR A 3 9.34 -19.04 3.85
C THR A 3 8.09 -18.58 4.58
N ILE A 4 7.58 -19.41 5.50
CA ILE A 4 6.46 -19.04 6.39
C ILE A 4 6.73 -17.68 7.09
N LEU A 5 7.99 -17.37 7.39
CA LEU A 5 8.39 -16.08 7.97
C LEU A 5 8.21 -14.90 6.99
N SER A 6 8.51 -15.12 5.71
CA SER A 6 8.28 -14.14 4.64
C SER A 6 6.78 -13.82 4.51
N ASP A 7 5.92 -14.84 4.59
CA ASP A 7 4.46 -14.67 4.53
C ASP A 7 3.91 -13.88 5.73
N ILE A 8 4.40 -14.20 6.93
CA ILE A 8 4.02 -13.49 8.15
C ILE A 8 4.46 -12.02 8.07
N ALA A 9 5.68 -11.76 7.59
CA ALA A 9 6.19 -10.40 7.43
C ALA A 9 5.37 -9.61 6.40
N ARG A 10 5.06 -10.22 5.26
CA ARG A 10 4.22 -9.66 4.19
C ARG A 10 2.84 -9.28 4.72
N ASN A 11 2.16 -10.21 5.38
CA ASN A 11 0.81 -10.00 5.91
C ASN A 11 0.76 -8.90 6.99
N ARG A 12 1.78 -8.82 7.85
CA ARG A 12 1.89 -7.75 8.85
C ARG A 12 2.12 -6.40 8.21
N LEU A 13 3.02 -6.33 7.22
CA LEU A 13 3.31 -5.09 6.53
C LEU A 13 2.07 -4.54 5.82
N GLU A 14 1.34 -5.41 5.10
CA GLU A 14 0.11 -5.01 4.42
C GLU A 14 -0.94 -4.47 5.41
N LYS A 15 -1.19 -5.20 6.50
CA LYS A 15 -2.17 -4.80 7.51
C LYS A 15 -1.79 -3.49 8.20
N ASP A 16 -0.58 -3.41 8.76
CA ASP A 16 -0.17 -2.27 9.57
C ASP A 16 -0.06 -1.01 8.72
N PHE A 17 0.41 -1.13 7.48
CA PHE A 17 0.48 -0.02 6.54
C PHE A 17 -0.92 0.49 6.19
N ASN A 18 -1.86 -0.39 5.84
CA ASN A 18 -3.23 0.00 5.48
C ASN A 18 -4.00 0.59 6.67
N GLU A 19 -3.77 0.10 7.89
CA GLU A 19 -4.33 0.72 9.10
C GLU A 19 -3.80 2.14 9.32
N VAL A 20 -2.50 2.37 9.12
CA VAL A 20 -1.88 3.71 9.20
C VAL A 20 -2.46 4.62 8.11
N LEU A 21 -2.53 4.16 6.86
CA LEU A 21 -3.09 4.92 5.75
C LEU A 21 -4.52 5.40 6.04
N ARG A 22 -5.39 4.50 6.49
CA ARG A 22 -6.77 4.81 6.87
C ARG A 22 -6.85 5.77 8.05
N LYS A 23 -5.97 5.63 9.04
CA LYS A 23 -5.95 6.49 10.22
C LYS A 23 -5.51 7.91 9.92
N TYR A 24 -4.53 8.10 9.04
CA TYR A 24 -3.95 9.40 8.73
C TYR A 24 -4.58 10.06 7.49
N GLY A 25 -5.51 9.38 6.81
CA GLY A 25 -6.18 9.91 5.62
C GLY A 25 -5.20 10.24 4.51
N LEU A 26 -4.13 9.45 4.41
CA LEU A 26 -3.10 9.66 3.39
C LEU A 26 -3.69 9.36 2.01
N VAL A 27 -3.15 10.02 0.98
CA VAL A 27 -3.58 9.88 -0.43
C VAL A 27 -3.46 8.44 -0.94
N VAL A 28 -2.84 7.52 -0.19
CA VAL A 28 -2.77 6.11 -0.50
C VAL A 28 -3.89 5.38 0.26
N SER A 29 -4.74 4.66 -0.46
CA SER A 29 -5.89 3.91 0.05
C SER A 29 -5.52 2.52 0.55
N ASP A 30 -4.72 1.77 -0.20
CA ASP A 30 -4.28 0.42 0.20
C ASP A 30 -2.96 0.04 -0.51
N LEU A 31 -2.13 -0.69 0.22
CA LEU A 31 -0.98 -1.44 -0.26
C LEU A 31 -1.39 -2.91 -0.38
N ARG A 32 -1.03 -3.57 -1.49
CA ARG A 32 -1.27 -5.01 -1.70
C ARG A 32 -0.05 -5.65 -2.36
N PHE A 33 0.32 -6.84 -1.93
CA PHE A 33 1.36 -7.61 -2.61
C PHE A 33 0.75 -8.39 -3.78
N ASN A 34 1.39 -8.34 -4.95
CA ASN A 34 1.03 -9.14 -6.12
C ASN A 34 2.16 -10.12 -6.46
N ASP A 35 1.81 -11.40 -6.41
CA ASP A 35 2.70 -12.53 -6.62
C ASP A 35 2.84 -12.93 -8.11
N GLU A 36 1.99 -12.39 -9.00
CA GLU A 36 1.97 -12.75 -10.43
C GLU A 36 3.26 -12.39 -11.17
N ASN A 37 3.94 -11.31 -10.75
CA ASN A 37 5.16 -10.82 -11.40
C ASN A 37 6.43 -10.93 -10.52
N GLY A 38 6.35 -11.66 -9.41
CA GLY A 38 7.41 -11.71 -8.40
C GLY A 38 7.51 -10.41 -7.61
N PHE A 39 7.30 -10.51 -6.28
CA PHE A 39 7.44 -9.43 -5.29
C PHE A 39 7.10 -8.03 -5.80
N SER A 40 5.91 -7.87 -6.38
CA SER A 40 5.40 -6.58 -6.80
C SER A 40 4.45 -6.03 -5.75
N VAL A 41 4.48 -4.71 -5.54
CA VAL A 41 3.59 -4.03 -4.59
C VAL A 41 2.70 -3.08 -5.36
N VAL A 42 1.39 -3.26 -5.22
CA VAL A 42 0.37 -2.38 -5.77
C VAL A 42 -0.01 -1.38 -4.70
N VAL A 43 0.06 -0.10 -5.05
CA VAL A 43 -0.27 1.02 -4.17
C VAL A 43 -1.44 1.77 -4.79
N GLU A 44 -2.62 1.67 -4.18
CA GLU A 44 -3.83 2.36 -4.63
C GLU A 44 -3.85 3.77 -4.05
N MET A 45 -4.05 4.79 -4.87
CA MET A 45 -4.10 6.19 -4.43
C MET A 45 -5.52 6.76 -4.60
N VAL A 46 -6.06 7.33 -3.53
CA VAL A 46 -7.31 8.10 -3.54
C VAL A 46 -6.96 9.53 -3.15
N SER A 47 -7.09 10.44 -4.12
CA SER A 47 -6.95 11.86 -3.90
C SER A 47 -8.29 12.54 -4.11
N ASP A 48 -8.65 13.45 -3.21
CA ASP A 48 -9.60 14.51 -3.53
C ASP A 48 -8.97 15.39 -4.65
N GLU A 49 -9.74 15.82 -5.65
CA GLU A 49 -9.24 16.54 -6.84
C GLU A 49 -8.36 17.76 -6.47
N GLY A 50 -8.54 18.33 -5.27
CA GLY A 50 -7.72 19.44 -4.76
C GLY A 50 -6.26 19.11 -4.44
N VAL A 51 -5.90 17.85 -4.15
CA VAL A 51 -4.53 17.47 -3.74
C VAL A 51 -3.65 17.07 -4.93
N LEU A 52 -4.20 16.48 -6.00
CA LEU A 52 -3.45 16.17 -7.23
C LEU A 52 -2.92 17.44 -7.93
N MET A 53 -3.64 18.55 -7.83
CA MET A 53 -3.23 19.84 -8.40
C MET A 53 -1.99 20.43 -7.71
N PHE A 54 -1.73 20.08 -6.44
CA PHE A 54 -0.62 20.64 -5.66
C PHE A 54 0.74 20.02 -6.01
N TRP A 55 0.74 18.80 -6.57
CA TRP A 55 1.97 18.08 -6.96
C TRP A 55 2.30 18.20 -8.45
N ALA A 56 1.37 18.72 -9.25
CA ALA A 56 1.57 19.02 -10.67
C ALA A 56 2.04 20.46 -10.93
N SER A 57 2.29 21.24 -9.87
CA SER A 57 2.73 22.65 -9.90
C SER A 57 4.23 22.79 -9.66
#